data_AF-A0A950KXU5-F1
#
_entry.id   AF-A0A950KXU5-F1
#
_cell.length_a   1.000
_cell.length_b   1.000
_cell.length_c   1.000
_cell.angle_alpha   90.00
_cell.angle_beta   90.00
_cell.angle_gamma   90.00
#
_symmetry.space_group_name_H-M   'P 1'
#
loop_
_entity.id
_entity.type
_entity.pdbx_description
1 polymer ?
#
loop_
_entity_poly.entity_id
_entity_poly.type
_entity_poly.pdbx_seq_one_letter_code
_entity_poly.pdbx_strand_id
1 'polypeptide(L)'
;MTPAHLLPVAVAVLVAVVVDGTFVPSVPVASLSGGRVVAPADLIANFADRIDAGPGAALTVRRGQRACAAVPAVSADPALYALAPLARCLGAHVSWDGSAKTLQLAFADGPRVVRTPPPFDPSAPQVAPTQIFTPEPATPTPRVIATGSPQPRRTAIPVTPSWPLTSPRP
;
A
#
# COMPACT_ATOMS: atom_id res chain seq x y z
N MET A 1 -18.03 17.14 33.78
CA MET A 1 -16.67 16.57 33.82
C MET A 1 -16.71 15.24 33.10
N THR A 2 -16.32 15.24 31.83
CA THR A 2 -16.28 14.04 30.97
C THR A 2 -15.03 13.23 31.34
N PRO A 3 -15.14 11.93 31.64
CA PRO A 3 -13.97 11.10 31.89
C PRO A 3 -13.16 10.99 30.60
N ALA A 4 -11.88 11.36 30.66
CA ALA A 4 -10.94 11.09 29.59
C ALA A 4 -10.80 9.57 29.44
N HIS A 5 -11.36 9.02 28.37
CA HIS A 5 -11.10 7.64 27.97
C HIS A 5 -9.61 7.53 27.61
N LEU A 6 -8.83 7.00 28.56
CA LEU A 6 -7.48 6.51 28.30
C LEU A 6 -7.62 5.35 27.31
N LEU A 7 -7.27 5.60 26.04
CA LEU A 7 -7.10 4.53 25.06
C LEU A 7 -6.04 3.56 25.61
N PRO A 8 -6.32 2.26 25.70
CA PRO A 8 -5.31 1.29 26.11
C PRO A 8 -4.17 1.33 25.08
N VAL A 9 -2.98 1.67 25.53
CA VAL A 9 -1.75 1.55 24.74
C VAL A 9 -1.51 0.05 24.55
N ALA A 10 -1.86 -0.47 23.38
CA ALA A 10 -1.59 -1.85 23.02
C ALA A 10 -0.07 -2.01 22.84
N VAL A 11 0.58 -2.66 23.79
CA VAL A 11 2.00 -3.04 23.66
C VAL A 11 2.09 -4.23 22.71
N ALA A 12 2.54 -3.98 21.48
CA ALA A 12 2.81 -5.04 20.53
C ALA A 12 4.11 -5.76 20.92
N VAL A 13 4.03 -7.06 21.22
CA VAL A 13 5.22 -7.89 21.42
C VAL A 13 5.72 -8.31 20.04
N LEU A 14 6.91 -7.84 19.67
CA LEU A 14 7.55 -8.19 18.39
C LEU A 14 8.02 -9.64 18.40
N VAL A 15 7.91 -10.29 17.24
CA VAL A 15 8.22 -11.70 17.04
C VAL A 15 9.19 -11.86 15.88
N ALA A 16 10.28 -12.59 16.11
CA ALA A 16 11.15 -13.04 15.03
C ALA A 16 10.52 -14.25 14.33
N VAL A 17 10.48 -14.25 13.00
CA VAL A 17 9.99 -15.40 12.23
C VAL A 17 11.15 -16.03 11.48
N VAL A 18 11.30 -17.34 11.67
CA VAL A 18 12.33 -18.14 11.01
C VAL A 18 11.64 -19.16 10.11
N VAL A 19 11.96 -19.15 8.82
CA VAL A 19 11.44 -20.08 7.81
C VAL A 19 12.59 -20.95 7.33
N ASP A 20 12.46 -22.27 7.49
CA ASP A 20 13.45 -23.25 7.05
C ASP A 20 14.88 -22.90 7.53
N GLY A 21 14.99 -22.43 8.77
CA GLY A 21 16.25 -22.01 9.41
C GLY A 21 16.71 -20.58 9.11
N THR A 22 16.02 -19.85 8.25
CA THR A 22 16.38 -18.49 7.83
C THR A 22 15.46 -17.45 8.45
N PHE A 23 16.03 -16.38 9.03
CA PHE A 23 15.24 -15.25 9.51
C PHE A 23 14.58 -14.49 8.36
N VAL A 24 13.29 -14.20 8.50
CA VAL A 24 12.49 -13.47 7.50
C VAL A 24 12.06 -12.12 8.08
N PRO A 25 12.66 -11.00 7.62
CA PRO A 25 12.22 -9.67 8.02
C PRO A 25 10.88 -9.32 7.37
N SER A 26 10.09 -8.47 8.03
CA SER A 26 8.87 -7.90 7.47
C SER A 26 8.60 -6.49 7.98
N VAL A 27 7.82 -5.73 7.22
CA VAL A 27 7.32 -4.41 7.61
C VAL A 27 5.83 -4.35 7.22
N PRO A 28 4.89 -4.29 8.19
CA PRO A 28 5.11 -4.27 9.64
C PRO A 28 5.77 -5.56 10.19
N VAL A 29 6.46 -5.43 11.32
CA VAL A 29 7.11 -6.57 11.98
C VAL A 29 6.04 -7.52 12.52
N ALA A 30 6.28 -8.83 12.40
CA ALA A 30 5.41 -9.82 13.01
C ALA A 30 5.27 -9.58 14.52
N SER A 31 4.08 -9.78 15.06
CA SER A 31 3.80 -9.49 16.46
C SER A 31 2.85 -10.52 17.08
N LEU A 32 2.82 -10.57 18.40
CA LEU A 32 1.87 -11.36 19.15
C LEU A 32 0.61 -10.54 19.43
N SER A 33 -0.53 -10.97 18.90
CA SER A 33 -1.84 -10.36 19.13
C SER A 33 -2.88 -11.43 19.44
N GLY A 34 -3.63 -11.27 20.54
CA GLY A 34 -4.65 -12.24 20.93
C GLY A 34 -4.13 -13.68 21.10
N GLY A 35 -2.88 -13.84 21.55
CA GLY A 35 -2.22 -15.15 21.69
C GLY A 35 -1.79 -15.80 20.38
N ARG A 36 -1.81 -15.07 19.26
CA ARG A 36 -1.43 -15.55 17.93
C ARG A 36 -0.30 -14.69 17.38
N VAL A 37 0.65 -15.31 16.71
CA VAL A 37 1.62 -14.58 15.91
C VAL A 37 0.93 -14.13 14.63
N VAL A 38 0.85 -12.82 14.44
CA VAL A 38 0.27 -12.18 13.27
C VAL A 38 1.34 -11.47 12.47
N ALA A 39 1.20 -11.46 11.15
CA ALA A 39 2.18 -10.86 10.25
C ALA A 39 1.52 -10.39 8.94
N PRO A 40 2.17 -9.49 8.20
CA PRO A 40 1.66 -9.03 6.92
C PRO A 40 1.77 -10.10 5.82
N ALA A 41 1.00 -9.92 4.75
CA ALA A 41 0.98 -10.83 3.60
C ALA A 41 2.34 -10.96 2.90
N ASP A 42 3.14 -9.91 2.91
CA ASP A 42 4.50 -9.85 2.39
C ASP A 42 5.46 -10.77 3.16
N LEU A 43 5.27 -10.96 4.49
CA LEU A 43 5.99 -12.02 5.20
C LEU A 43 5.56 -13.40 4.67
N ILE A 44 4.25 -13.62 4.50
CA ILE A 44 3.70 -14.89 3.99
C ILE A 44 4.26 -15.23 2.59
N ALA A 45 4.47 -14.22 1.75
CA ALA A 45 5.04 -14.38 0.41
C ALA A 45 6.44 -15.01 0.40
N ASN A 46 7.19 -14.94 1.50
CA ASN A 46 8.51 -15.57 1.61
C ASN A 46 8.45 -17.10 1.66
N PHE A 47 7.31 -17.67 2.09
CA PHE A 47 7.14 -19.11 2.22
C PHE A 47 5.97 -19.67 1.42
N ALA A 48 5.21 -18.81 0.73
CA ALA A 48 4.16 -19.21 -0.19
C ALA A 48 4.68 -19.26 -1.64
N ASP A 49 4.13 -20.17 -2.45
CA ASP A 49 4.37 -20.21 -3.89
C ASP A 49 3.50 -19.19 -4.63
N ARG A 50 2.26 -19.01 -4.16
CA ARG A 50 1.28 -18.09 -4.73
C ARG A 50 0.34 -17.58 -3.66
N ILE A 51 -0.04 -16.31 -3.78
CA ILE A 51 -1.05 -15.67 -2.94
C ILE A 51 -2.06 -15.02 -3.89
N ASP A 52 -3.32 -15.41 -3.77
CA ASP A 52 -4.43 -14.81 -4.49
C ASP A 52 -5.31 -14.04 -3.49
N ALA A 53 -5.53 -12.75 -3.75
CA ALA A 53 -6.42 -11.93 -2.93
C ALA A 53 -7.89 -12.25 -3.25
N GLY A 54 -8.70 -12.36 -2.20
CA GLY A 54 -10.13 -12.59 -2.26
C GLY A 54 -10.95 -11.44 -1.66
N PRO A 55 -12.29 -11.56 -1.63
CA PRO A 55 -13.15 -10.54 -1.05
C PRO A 55 -12.88 -10.35 0.45
N GLY A 56 -13.02 -9.10 0.93
CA GLY A 56 -12.89 -8.78 2.36
C GLY A 56 -11.50 -9.01 2.96
N ALA A 57 -10.44 -8.79 2.15
CA ALA A 57 -9.04 -9.05 2.53
C ALA A 57 -8.75 -10.52 2.89
N ALA A 58 -9.60 -11.46 2.46
CA ALA A 58 -9.24 -12.87 2.51
C ALA A 58 -8.09 -13.15 1.53
N LEU A 59 -7.20 -14.08 1.89
CA LEU A 59 -6.15 -14.57 1.02
C LEU A 59 -6.33 -16.07 0.78
N THR A 60 -6.08 -16.51 -0.45
CA THR A 60 -5.82 -17.92 -0.74
C THR A 60 -4.32 -18.08 -0.97
N VAL A 61 -3.68 -18.85 -0.10
CA VAL A 61 -2.23 -19.06 -0.10
C VAL A 61 -1.96 -20.48 -0.55
N ARG A 62 -1.00 -20.65 -1.47
CA ARG A 62 -0.63 -21.95 -2.02
C ARG A 62 0.85 -22.23 -1.77
N ARG A 63 1.16 -23.49 -1.43
CA ARG A 63 2.52 -24.04 -1.40
C ARG A 63 2.46 -25.49 -1.87
N GLY A 64 3.22 -25.84 -2.91
CA GLY A 64 3.12 -27.11 -3.60
C GLY A 64 1.68 -27.39 -4.06
N GLN A 65 1.13 -28.53 -3.64
CA GLN A 65 -0.24 -28.95 -3.94
C GLN A 65 -1.28 -28.46 -2.92
N ARG A 66 -0.85 -27.74 -1.87
CA ARG A 66 -1.75 -27.28 -0.81
C ARG A 66 -2.24 -25.87 -1.11
N ALA A 67 -3.52 -25.64 -0.85
CA ALA A 67 -4.16 -24.33 -0.93
C ALA A 67 -4.94 -24.09 0.38
N CYS A 68 -4.71 -22.94 1.00
CA CYS A 68 -5.26 -22.60 2.31
C CYS A 68 -5.80 -21.18 2.30
N ALA A 69 -7.02 -21.02 2.81
CA ALA A 69 -7.60 -19.70 3.02
C ALA A 69 -7.10 -19.09 4.33
N ALA A 70 -6.82 -17.79 4.30
CA ALA A 70 -6.54 -16.97 5.47
C ALA A 70 -7.47 -15.76 5.46
N VAL A 71 -7.98 -15.40 6.64
CA VAL A 71 -8.70 -14.15 6.85
C VAL A 71 -7.88 -13.29 7.82
N PRO A 72 -8.07 -11.96 7.80
CA PRO A 72 -7.39 -11.09 8.75
C PRO A 72 -7.65 -11.53 10.20
N ALA A 73 -6.59 -11.62 10.99
CA ALA A 73 -6.65 -12.09 12.36
C ALA A 73 -7.13 -11.00 13.33
N VAL A 74 -7.02 -9.74 12.93
CA VAL A 74 -7.39 -8.57 13.74
C VAL A 74 -8.39 -7.74 12.94
N SER A 75 -9.60 -7.57 13.47
CA SER A 75 -10.66 -6.80 12.77
C SER A 75 -10.30 -5.34 12.54
N ALA A 76 -9.40 -4.78 13.35
CA ALA A 76 -8.91 -3.42 13.22
C ALA A 76 -7.79 -3.26 12.17
N ASP A 77 -7.14 -4.35 11.74
CA ASP A 77 -6.07 -4.32 10.74
C ASP A 77 -6.27 -5.43 9.68
N PRO A 78 -6.82 -5.09 8.50
CA PRO A 78 -7.09 -6.05 7.44
C PRO A 78 -5.82 -6.61 6.78
N ALA A 79 -4.62 -6.13 7.15
CA ALA A 79 -3.36 -6.58 6.57
C ALA A 79 -2.64 -7.66 7.39
N LEU A 80 -3.13 -8.01 8.59
CA LEU A 80 -2.45 -8.94 9.49
C LEU A 80 -3.13 -10.31 9.55
N TYR A 81 -2.35 -11.36 9.31
CA TYR A 81 -2.82 -12.74 9.23
C TYR A 81 -2.13 -13.64 10.26
N ALA A 82 -2.85 -14.62 10.79
CA ALA A 82 -2.29 -15.55 11.77
C ALA A 82 -1.36 -16.58 11.10
N LEU A 83 -0.07 -16.55 11.44
CA LEU A 83 0.95 -17.36 10.77
C LEU A 83 0.87 -18.85 11.10
N ALA A 84 0.82 -19.21 12.39
CA ALA A 84 0.86 -20.60 12.81
C ALA A 84 -0.24 -21.49 12.18
N PRO A 85 -1.53 -21.12 12.18
CA PRO A 85 -2.57 -21.94 11.55
C PRO A 85 -2.40 -22.02 10.03
N LEU A 86 -2.04 -20.92 9.38
CA LEU A 86 -1.80 -20.88 7.94
C LEU A 86 -0.63 -21.78 7.55
N ALA A 87 0.51 -21.67 8.23
CA ALA A 87 1.69 -22.47 7.96
C ALA A 87 1.43 -23.97 8.17
N ARG A 88 0.71 -24.36 9.24
CA ARG A 88 0.31 -25.77 9.45
C ARG A 88 -0.57 -26.30 8.33
N CYS A 89 -1.54 -25.50 7.87
CA CYS A 89 -2.38 -25.87 6.73
C CYS A 89 -1.53 -26.13 5.48
N LEU A 90 -0.55 -25.25 5.23
CA LEU A 90 0.43 -25.38 4.14
C LEU A 90 1.47 -26.49 4.35
N GLY A 91 1.40 -27.24 5.46
CA GLY A 91 2.26 -28.40 5.72
C GLY A 91 3.52 -28.12 6.52
N ALA A 92 3.64 -26.93 7.14
CA ALA A 92 4.76 -26.62 8.02
C ALA A 92 4.64 -27.32 9.38
N HIS A 93 5.77 -27.78 9.90
CA HIS A 93 5.97 -27.91 11.33
C HIS A 93 6.16 -26.50 11.94
N VAL A 94 5.46 -26.21 13.02
CA VAL A 94 5.51 -24.91 13.70
C VAL A 94 5.96 -25.08 15.13
N SER A 95 7.05 -24.41 15.51
CA SER A 95 7.54 -24.34 16.89
C SER A 95 7.62 -22.89 17.37
N TRP A 96 7.42 -22.70 18.67
CA TRP A 96 7.44 -21.39 19.32
C TRP A 96 8.43 -21.40 20.47
N ASP A 97 9.38 -20.48 20.43
CA ASP A 97 10.25 -20.17 21.55
C ASP A 97 9.76 -18.89 22.22
N GLY A 98 9.12 -19.06 23.38
CA GLY A 98 8.58 -17.95 24.18
C GLY A 98 9.65 -17.07 24.82
N SER A 99 10.87 -17.58 24.99
CA SER A 99 11.99 -16.85 25.60
C SER A 99 12.65 -15.93 24.57
N ALA A 100 12.95 -16.46 23.39
CA ALA A 100 13.54 -15.72 22.28
C ALA A 100 12.50 -14.99 21.41
N LYS A 101 11.20 -15.10 21.75
CA LYS A 101 10.08 -14.57 20.96
C LYS A 101 10.19 -14.94 19.48
N THR A 102 10.49 -16.21 19.22
CA THR A 102 10.78 -16.71 17.88
C THR A 102 9.76 -17.76 17.45
N LEU A 103 9.16 -17.56 16.29
CA LEU A 103 8.32 -18.54 15.62
C LEU A 103 9.12 -19.22 14.51
N GLN A 104 9.32 -20.53 14.61
CA GLN A 104 9.99 -21.31 13.56
C GLN A 104 8.96 -22.07 12.73
N LEU A 105 9.11 -21.97 11.42
CA LEU A 105 8.30 -22.62 10.40
C LEU A 105 9.24 -23.51 9.58
N ALA A 106 9.04 -24.82 9.63
CA ALA A 106 9.84 -25.78 8.87
C ALA A 106 8.95 -26.56 7.92
N PHE A 107 9.25 -26.50 6.62
CA PHE A 107 8.48 -27.17 5.57
C PHE A 107 9.28 -28.36 5.03
N ALA A 108 8.61 -29.50 4.82
CA ALA A 108 9.26 -30.73 4.37
C ALA A 108 9.91 -30.59 2.99
N ASP A 109 9.35 -29.75 2.12
CA ASP A 109 9.86 -29.49 0.77
C ASP A 109 11.09 -28.56 0.76
N GLY A 110 11.56 -28.11 1.93
CA GLY A 110 12.72 -27.24 2.08
C GLY A 110 12.47 -25.78 1.65
N PRO A 111 13.53 -24.97 1.61
CA PRO A 111 13.43 -23.54 1.31
C PRO A 111 12.94 -23.31 -0.13
N ARG A 112 12.12 -22.27 -0.29
CA ARG A 112 11.61 -21.87 -1.62
C ARG A 112 12.77 -21.33 -2.47
N VAL A 113 13.07 -22.02 -3.58
CA VAL A 113 13.99 -21.50 -4.59
C VAL A 113 13.24 -20.48 -5.44
N VAL A 114 13.48 -19.19 -5.21
CA VAL A 114 13.02 -18.13 -6.12
C VAL A 114 13.81 -18.31 -7.42
N ARG A 115 13.19 -18.94 -8.42
CA ARG A 115 13.77 -19.00 -9.77
C ARG A 115 13.67 -17.60 -10.37
N THR A 116 14.80 -16.91 -10.46
CA THR A 116 14.88 -15.69 -11.26
C THR A 116 14.49 -16.07 -12.69
N PRO A 117 13.49 -15.42 -13.32
CA PRO A 117 13.23 -15.64 -14.72
C PRO A 117 14.53 -15.37 -15.51
N PRO A 118 14.78 -16.11 -16.60
CA PRO A 118 15.95 -15.84 -17.44
C PRO A 118 15.92 -14.36 -17.86
N PRO A 119 17.09 -13.71 -17.98
CA PRO A 119 17.16 -12.35 -18.49
C PRO A 119 16.43 -12.27 -19.83
N PHE A 120 15.80 -11.11 -20.09
CA PHE A 120 15.06 -10.88 -21.33
C PHE A 120 15.95 -11.19 -22.54
N ASP A 121 15.49 -12.11 -23.39
CA ASP A 121 16.14 -12.45 -24.66
C ASP A 121 15.37 -11.77 -25.81
N PRO A 122 15.95 -10.76 -26.48
CA PRO A 122 15.30 -10.10 -27.62
C PRO A 122 15.12 -11.02 -28.83
N SER A 123 15.87 -12.12 -28.92
CA SER A 123 15.78 -13.11 -30.01
C SER A 123 14.72 -14.19 -29.75
N ALA A 124 14.25 -14.33 -28.51
CA ALA A 124 13.22 -15.27 -28.10
C ALA A 124 12.28 -14.64 -27.05
N PRO A 125 11.43 -13.67 -27.45
CA PRO A 125 10.56 -12.97 -26.51
C PRO A 125 9.55 -13.95 -25.88
N GLN A 126 9.71 -14.20 -24.57
CA GLN A 126 8.82 -15.09 -23.79
C GLN A 126 7.49 -14.43 -23.39
N VAL A 127 7.36 -13.12 -23.61
CA VAL A 127 6.16 -12.34 -23.31
C VAL A 127 5.67 -11.72 -24.61
N ALA A 128 4.39 -11.89 -24.93
CA ALA A 128 3.79 -11.24 -26.09
C ALA A 128 4.00 -9.72 -25.97
N PRO A 129 4.47 -9.04 -27.02
CA PRO A 129 4.73 -7.60 -26.96
C PRO A 129 3.43 -6.86 -26.62
N THR A 130 3.42 -6.19 -25.47
CA THR A 130 2.37 -5.25 -25.11
C THR A 130 2.41 -4.12 -26.13
N GLN A 131 1.32 -3.89 -26.87
CA GLN A 131 1.23 -2.73 -27.75
C GLN A 131 1.28 -1.47 -26.89
N ILE A 132 2.45 -0.83 -26.85
CA ILE A 132 2.59 0.49 -26.26
C ILE A 132 1.87 1.44 -27.21
N PHE A 133 0.69 1.91 -26.80
CA PHE A 133 -0.02 2.94 -27.52
C PHE A 133 0.79 4.23 -27.40
N THR A 134 1.53 4.60 -28.45
CA THR A 134 2.08 5.95 -28.56
C THR A 134 0.93 6.86 -28.99
N PRO A 135 0.41 7.76 -28.12
CA PRO A 135 -0.61 8.71 -28.55
C PRO A 135 -0.02 9.60 -29.66
N GLU A 136 -0.74 9.70 -30.76
CA GLU A 136 -0.37 10.56 -31.88
C GLU A 136 -0.32 12.03 -31.40
N PRO A 137 0.72 12.82 -31.76
CA PRO A 137 0.81 14.21 -31.33
C PRO A 137 -0.41 15.00 -31.81
N ALA A 138 -1.09 15.68 -30.89
CA ALA A 138 -2.21 16.54 -31.23
C ALA A 138 -1.78 17.62 -32.24
N THR A 139 -2.61 17.85 -33.26
CA THR A 139 -2.34 18.84 -34.31
C THR A 139 -2.09 20.22 -33.68
N PRO A 140 -1.02 20.94 -34.07
CA PRO A 140 -0.71 22.24 -33.47
C PRO A 140 -1.84 23.24 -33.74
N THR A 141 -2.48 23.69 -32.67
CA THR A 141 -3.53 24.71 -32.73
C THR A 141 -2.94 26.03 -33.24
N PRO A 142 -3.46 26.61 -34.34
CA PRO A 142 -2.97 27.89 -34.84
C PRO A 142 -3.22 28.99 -33.80
N ARG A 143 -2.16 29.72 -33.43
CA ARG A 143 -2.27 30.89 -32.55
C ARG A 143 -2.90 32.04 -33.34
N VAL A 144 -4.05 32.54 -32.88
CA VAL A 144 -4.64 33.77 -33.40
C VAL A 144 -3.74 34.93 -32.96
N ILE A 145 -2.99 35.51 -33.90
CA ILE A 145 -2.30 36.79 -33.67
C ILE A 145 -3.37 37.87 -33.80
N ALA A 146 -3.89 38.36 -32.68
CA ALA A 146 -4.73 39.55 -32.67
C ALA A 146 -3.87 40.77 -33.00
N THR A 147 -3.76 41.12 -34.29
CA THR A 147 -3.27 42.42 -34.74
C THR A 147 -4.34 43.47 -34.46
N GLY A 148 -4.47 43.88 -33.21
CA GLY A 148 -5.35 44.95 -32.78
C GLY A 148 -4.54 46.04 -32.09
N SER A 149 -4.33 47.17 -32.78
CA SER A 149 -3.83 48.41 -32.19
C SER A 149 -4.58 48.74 -30.88
N PRO A 150 -3.88 49.14 -29.79
CA PRO A 150 -4.55 49.40 -28.52
C PRO A 150 -5.55 50.56 -28.70
N GLN A 151 -6.84 50.29 -28.46
CA GLN A 151 -7.84 51.34 -28.44
C GLN A 151 -7.62 52.24 -27.21
N PRO A 152 -7.64 53.58 -27.37
CA PRO A 152 -7.47 54.49 -26.25
C PRO A 152 -8.65 54.36 -25.27
N ARG A 153 -8.31 54.06 -24.01
CA ARG A 153 -9.24 53.91 -22.90
C ARG A 153 -9.91 55.25 -22.57
N ARG A 154 -11.13 55.48 -23.04
CA ARG A 154 -11.98 56.61 -22.60
C ARG A 154 -12.68 56.26 -21.28
N THR A 155 -11.98 56.36 -20.17
CA THR A 155 -12.62 56.37 -18.84
C THR A 155 -12.57 57.79 -18.29
N ALA A 156 -13.73 58.39 -18.02
CA ALA A 156 -13.80 59.71 -17.41
C ALA A 156 -13.26 59.67 -15.97
N ILE A 157 -12.41 60.63 -15.61
CA ILE A 157 -11.92 60.81 -14.24
C ILE A 157 -12.95 61.70 -13.51
N PRO A 158 -13.60 61.23 -12.43
CA PRO A 158 -14.49 62.08 -11.64
C PRO A 158 -13.64 63.13 -10.92
N VAL A 159 -13.90 64.41 -11.20
CA VAL A 159 -13.32 65.55 -10.49
C VAL A 159 -14.35 66.08 -9.50
N THR A 160 -14.03 66.01 -8.21
CA THR A 160 -14.85 66.60 -7.15
C THR A 160 -14.58 68.12 -7.09
N PRO A 161 -15.59 68.99 -7.28
CA PRO A 161 -15.38 70.43 -7.11
C PRO A 161 -15.22 70.78 -5.62
N SER A 162 -14.27 71.66 -5.31
CA SER A 162 -14.07 72.23 -3.98
C SER A 162 -15.12 73.31 -3.69
N TRP A 163 -15.82 73.14 -2.57
CA TRP A 163 -16.76 74.01 -1.83
C TRP A 163 -16.58 75.56 -1.93
N PRO A 164 -17.61 76.35 -1.59
CA PRO A 164 -17.72 76.81 -0.19
C PRO A 164 -19.14 76.77 0.42
N LEU A 165 -19.15 76.65 1.75
CA LEU A 165 -20.27 76.90 2.66
C LEU A 165 -20.78 78.34 2.53
N THR A 166 -22.10 78.52 2.51
CA THR A 166 -22.75 79.67 3.17
C THR A 166 -24.23 79.39 3.39
N SER A 167 -24.63 79.32 4.66
CA SER A 167 -26.03 79.35 5.10
C SER A 167 -26.51 80.80 5.09
N PRO A 168 -27.80 81.07 4.84
CA PRO A 168 -28.51 81.81 5.88
C PRO A 168 -29.95 81.34 6.15
N ARG A 169 -30.32 81.49 7.44
CA ARG A 169 -31.66 81.51 8.02
C ARG A 169 -32.56 82.57 7.37
N PRO A 170 -33.89 82.38 7.44
CA PRO A 170 -34.68 82.98 8.53
C PRO A 170 -35.33 81.94 9.44
#